data_AF-A0A0G4FDU8-F1
#
_entry.id   AF-A0A0G4FDU8-F1
#
_cell.length_a   1.000
_cell.length_b   1.000
_cell.length_c   1.000
_cell.angle_alpha   90.00
_cell.angle_beta   90.00
_cell.angle_gamma   90.00
#
_symmetry.space_group_name_H-M   'P 1'
#
loop_
_entity.id
_entity.type
_entity.pdbx_description
1 polymer ?
#
loop_
_entity_poly.entity_id
_entity_poly.type
_entity_poly.pdbx_seq_one_letter_code
_entity_poly.pdbx_strand_id
1 'polypeptide(L)'
;MMMKCGAVACVLALLAACVPLAAAQHCPIKEEPHPECPHGFMYDAGGGKCLKPFRHEPHYYCAEQGYVVEGNQCVLYQYADRIPYCRDPHATLSGTTCTTEETCPPDYRCRFGYHLTADGTKCYTKCPYTGRIQYAPRDPYCPRGVLDAHRHLCVITKTYPADFRCPFGYDPSGDKCVAKHFAERLHSCPDGLEFKRGGELPPVLGVGADEETCISSGHCGGHGHPYHLRRE
;
A
#
# COMPACT_ATOMS: atom_id res chain seq x y z
N MET A 1 -76.10 -21.02 -17.62
CA MET A 1 -76.12 -22.20 -18.52
C MET A 1 -75.45 -23.36 -17.79
N MET A 2 -76.11 -24.53 -17.79
CA MET A 2 -75.72 -25.85 -17.26
C MET A 2 -75.66 -25.97 -15.71
N MET A 3 -76.60 -26.58 -14.97
CA MET A 3 -77.26 -27.92 -14.98
C MET A 3 -76.34 -29.12 -14.69
N LYS A 4 -76.51 -29.76 -13.51
CA LYS A 4 -76.86 -31.19 -13.26
C LYS A 4 -76.68 -31.49 -11.75
N CYS A 5 -77.71 -31.80 -10.96
CA CYS A 5 -78.49 -33.05 -10.81
C CYS A 5 -77.67 -34.29 -10.39
N GLY A 6 -78.09 -34.95 -9.31
CA GLY A 6 -77.83 -36.39 -9.10
C GLY A 6 -77.76 -36.83 -7.63
N ALA A 7 -78.87 -37.35 -7.10
CA ALA A 7 -78.99 -38.07 -5.83
C ALA A 7 -78.24 -39.42 -5.86
N VAL A 8 -77.99 -40.03 -4.69
CA VAL A 8 -78.26 -41.45 -4.35
C VAL A 8 -77.92 -41.67 -2.86
N ALA A 9 -78.85 -42.32 -2.15
CA ALA A 9 -78.69 -42.79 -0.78
C ALA A 9 -77.98 -44.16 -0.75
N CYS A 10 -77.17 -44.43 0.30
CA CYS A 10 -76.78 -45.80 0.65
C CYS A 10 -76.41 -45.94 2.16
N VAL A 11 -77.43 -46.31 2.92
CA VAL A 11 -77.53 -47.25 4.05
C VAL A 11 -76.23 -47.95 4.58
N LEU A 12 -76.08 -47.84 5.92
CA LEU A 12 -75.48 -48.76 6.93
C LEU A 12 -74.00 -49.21 6.82
N ALA A 13 -73.18 -48.87 7.85
CA ALA A 13 -72.91 -49.76 9.00
C ALA A 13 -71.55 -49.48 9.69
N LEU A 14 -71.60 -49.43 11.03
CA LEU A 14 -70.65 -50.05 11.96
C LEU A 14 -69.26 -49.42 12.24
N LEU A 15 -69.12 -48.97 13.51
CA LEU A 15 -68.09 -49.32 14.50
C LEU A 15 -67.22 -48.19 15.07
N ALA A 16 -67.24 -48.19 16.41
CA ALA A 16 -66.09 -48.16 17.31
C ALA A 16 -65.71 -46.84 18.01
N ALA A 17 -65.56 -47.03 19.33
CA ALA A 17 -64.65 -46.36 20.26
C ALA A 17 -65.07 -44.98 20.81
N CYS A 18 -65.81 -45.05 21.93
CA CYS A 18 -65.62 -44.12 23.03
C CYS A 18 -64.15 -44.17 23.49
N VAL A 19 -63.43 -43.06 23.38
CA VAL A 19 -62.14 -42.86 24.06
C VAL A 19 -62.31 -41.66 25.00
N PRO A 20 -62.10 -41.81 26.32
CA PRO A 20 -62.13 -40.68 27.25
C PRO A 20 -60.76 -40.02 27.24
N LEU A 21 -60.66 -38.75 26.84
CA LEU A 21 -59.43 -37.98 27.02
C LEU A 21 -59.62 -36.94 28.11
N ALA A 22 -58.89 -37.20 29.20
CA ALA A 22 -58.73 -36.39 30.38
C ALA A 22 -58.34 -34.95 30.04
N ALA A 23 -59.04 -34.00 30.66
CA ALA A 23 -58.65 -32.59 30.68
C ALA A 23 -57.37 -32.43 31.53
N ALA A 24 -56.21 -32.48 30.88
CA ALA A 24 -54.96 -32.04 31.46
C ALA A 24 -54.93 -30.50 31.48
N GLN A 25 -55.10 -29.93 32.66
CA GLN A 25 -54.89 -28.50 32.90
C GLN A 25 -53.41 -28.17 32.69
N HIS A 26 -53.08 -27.56 31.55
CA HIS A 26 -51.79 -26.89 31.38
C HIS A 26 -51.78 -25.63 32.27
N CYS A 27 -51.02 -25.64 33.35
CA CYS A 27 -50.60 -24.41 34.00
C CYS A 27 -49.58 -23.73 33.08
N PRO A 28 -49.84 -22.52 32.56
CA PRO A 28 -48.79 -21.77 31.89
C PRO A 28 -47.74 -21.40 32.95
N ILE A 29 -46.51 -21.88 32.76
CA ILE A 29 -45.35 -21.38 33.48
C ILE A 29 -45.29 -19.90 33.15
N LYS A 30 -45.60 -19.05 34.13
CA LYS A 30 -45.44 -17.61 34.00
C LYS A 30 -43.94 -17.35 34.05
N GLU A 31 -43.29 -17.32 32.89
CA GLU A 31 -41.94 -16.78 32.77
C GLU A 31 -41.96 -15.37 33.35
N GLU A 32 -41.19 -15.15 34.41
CA GLU A 32 -41.07 -13.84 35.03
C GLU A 32 -40.54 -12.84 33.99
N PRO A 33 -41.10 -11.63 33.91
CA PRO A 33 -40.67 -10.65 32.93
C PRO A 33 -39.19 -10.34 33.14
N HIS A 34 -38.38 -10.67 32.14
CA HIS A 34 -36.97 -10.32 32.12
C HIS A 34 -36.85 -8.79 32.19
N PRO A 35 -36.02 -8.23 33.10
CA PRO A 35 -35.84 -6.79 33.20
C PRO A 35 -35.20 -6.25 31.92
N GLU A 36 -36.00 -5.55 31.11
CA GLU A 36 -35.54 -4.88 29.90
C GLU A 36 -34.79 -3.59 30.28
N CYS A 37 -33.48 -3.58 30.04
CA CYS A 37 -32.69 -2.37 30.19
C CYS A 37 -32.82 -1.46 28.96
N PRO A 38 -32.79 -0.13 29.16
CA PRO A 38 -32.72 0.82 28.05
C PRO A 38 -31.53 0.55 27.13
N HIS A 39 -31.63 0.95 25.86
CA HIS A 39 -30.54 0.79 24.90
C HIS A 39 -29.22 1.39 25.43
N GLY A 40 -28.11 0.64 25.32
CA GLY A 40 -26.81 1.03 25.88
C GLY A 40 -26.56 0.58 27.32
N PHE A 41 -27.53 -0.07 27.96
CA PHE A 41 -27.41 -0.60 29.33
C PHE A 41 -27.52 -2.12 29.35
N MET A 42 -26.74 -2.76 30.21
CA MET A 42 -26.78 -4.20 30.48
C MET A 42 -27.36 -4.47 31.86
N TYR A 43 -28.17 -5.52 31.97
CA TYR A 43 -28.71 -5.93 33.26
C TYR A 43 -27.64 -6.67 34.06
N ASP A 44 -27.30 -6.12 35.23
CA ASP A 44 -26.45 -6.75 36.22
C ASP A 44 -27.32 -7.60 37.17
N ALA A 45 -27.29 -8.92 36.98
CA ALA A 45 -28.06 -9.87 37.79
C ALA A 45 -27.62 -9.91 39.26
N GLY A 46 -26.37 -9.55 39.57
CA GLY A 46 -25.87 -9.49 40.95
C GLY A 46 -26.36 -8.26 41.71
N GLY A 47 -26.63 -7.16 40.99
CA GLY A 47 -27.06 -5.88 41.55
C GLY A 47 -28.52 -5.48 41.28
N GLY A 48 -29.25 -6.24 40.47
CA GLY A 48 -30.65 -5.96 40.11
C GLY A 48 -30.83 -4.63 39.35
N LYS A 49 -29.80 -4.18 38.62
CA LYS A 49 -29.73 -2.82 38.04
C LYS A 49 -29.21 -2.83 36.61
N CYS A 50 -29.63 -1.84 35.84
CA CYS A 50 -29.12 -1.60 34.50
C CYS A 50 -27.84 -0.74 34.56
N LEU A 51 -26.73 -1.25 34.05
CA LEU A 51 -25.44 -0.56 34.04
C LEU A 51 -25.04 -0.21 32.61
N LYS A 52 -24.59 1.02 32.40
CA LYS A 52 -23.94 1.42 31.15
C LYS A 52 -22.49 0.96 31.22
N PRO A 53 -22.02 0.09 30.33
CA PRO A 53 -20.64 -0.36 30.38
C PRO A 53 -19.71 0.81 30.06
N PHE A 54 -18.67 0.92 30.88
CA PHE A 54 -17.59 1.85 30.64
C PHE A 54 -16.74 1.32 29.49
N ARG A 55 -16.46 2.18 28.51
CA ARG A 55 -15.66 1.87 27.33
C ARG A 55 -14.51 2.82 27.22
N HIS A 56 -13.40 2.29 26.74
CA HIS A 56 -12.24 3.07 26.42
C HIS A 56 -11.70 2.68 25.05
N GLU A 57 -11.10 3.63 24.36
CA GLU A 57 -10.35 3.34 23.14
C GLU A 57 -9.08 2.55 23.52
N PRO A 58 -8.75 1.46 22.81
CA PRO A 58 -7.51 0.74 23.01
C PRO A 58 -6.31 1.60 22.66
N HIS A 59 -5.24 1.50 23.45
CA HIS A 59 -3.98 2.11 23.10
C HIS A 59 -3.20 1.17 22.17
N TYR A 60 -3.01 1.58 20.92
CA TYR A 60 -2.27 0.80 19.94
C TYR A 60 -0.79 1.15 19.93
N TYR A 61 0.06 0.14 19.80
CA TYR A 61 1.50 0.31 19.77
C TYR A 61 2.19 -0.80 18.97
N CYS A 62 3.48 -0.59 18.68
CA CYS A 62 4.32 -1.56 18.00
C CYS A 62 5.32 -2.16 19.01
N ALA A 63 5.52 -3.48 18.94
CA ALA A 63 6.51 -4.17 19.77
C ALA A 63 7.95 -3.77 19.40
N GLU A 64 8.19 -3.66 18.10
CA GLU A 64 9.50 -3.36 17.53
C GLU A 64 9.75 -1.85 17.48
N GLN A 65 10.97 -1.45 17.85
CA GLN A 65 11.39 -0.06 17.82
C GLN A 65 11.47 0.45 16.38
N GLY A 66 11.08 1.71 16.16
CA GLY A 66 11.12 2.36 14.85
C GLY A 66 9.90 2.10 13.97
N TYR A 67 9.05 1.12 14.31
CA TYR A 67 7.75 0.96 13.65
C TYR A 67 6.77 2.02 14.14
N VAL A 68 5.93 2.48 13.23
CA VAL A 68 4.83 3.41 13.52
C VAL A 68 3.49 2.72 13.25
N VAL A 69 2.49 3.03 14.07
CA VAL A 69 1.14 2.49 13.86
C VAL A 69 0.51 3.22 12.68
N GLU A 70 0.20 2.48 11.60
CA GLU A 70 -0.58 2.97 10.46
C GLU A 70 -1.79 2.07 10.23
N GLY A 71 -2.98 2.59 10.51
CA GLY A 71 -4.20 1.81 10.46
C GLY A 71 -4.12 0.60 11.39
N ASN A 72 -4.31 -0.60 10.83
CA ASN A 72 -4.35 -1.86 11.59
C ASN A 72 -3.00 -2.59 11.67
N GLN A 73 -1.91 -1.96 11.24
CA GLN A 73 -0.58 -2.58 11.22
C GLN A 73 0.48 -1.62 11.73
N CYS A 74 1.61 -2.20 12.12
CA CYS A 74 2.83 -1.47 12.37
C CYS A 74 3.65 -1.45 11.08
N VAL A 75 4.13 -0.27 10.68
CA VAL A 75 4.90 -0.07 9.46
C VAL A 75 6.25 0.55 9.79
N LEU A 76 7.31 -0.05 9.27
CA LEU A 76 8.66 0.53 9.27
C LEU A 76 9.03 0.92 7.85
N TYR A 77 9.46 2.17 7.70
CA TYR A 77 9.93 2.72 6.43
C TYR A 77 11.44 2.65 6.34
N GLN A 78 11.95 1.98 5.31
CA GLN A 78 13.36 2.05 4.93
C GLN A 78 13.50 2.88 3.67
N TYR A 79 14.44 3.81 3.67
CA TYR A 79 14.71 4.71 2.56
C TYR A 79 16.05 4.38 1.93
N ALA A 80 16.08 4.38 0.61
CA ALA A 80 17.31 4.27 -0.17
C ALA A 80 17.36 5.37 -1.23
N ASP A 81 18.57 5.71 -1.64
CA ASP A 81 18.77 6.62 -2.76
C ASP A 81 18.57 5.90 -4.09
N ARG A 82 18.18 6.68 -5.10
CA ARG A 82 18.01 6.19 -6.46
C ARG A 82 19.37 5.87 -7.08
N ILE A 83 19.45 4.78 -7.81
CA ILE A 83 20.67 4.36 -8.52
C ILE A 83 20.62 4.93 -9.94
N PRO A 84 21.52 5.87 -10.31
CA PRO A 84 21.60 6.38 -11.67
C PRO A 84 22.15 5.32 -12.63
N TYR A 85 21.65 5.32 -13.86
CA TYR A 85 22.15 4.47 -14.94
C TYR A 85 21.92 5.11 -16.30
N CYS A 86 22.69 4.66 -17.29
CA CYS A 86 22.48 5.05 -18.69
C CYS A 86 21.70 3.98 -19.42
N ARG A 87 20.66 4.37 -20.18
CA ARG A 87 19.92 3.44 -21.07
C ARG A 87 20.80 2.90 -22.20
N ASP A 88 21.68 3.78 -22.71
CA ASP A 88 22.62 3.42 -23.76
C ASP A 88 23.79 2.63 -23.15
N PRO A 89 24.04 1.39 -23.58
CA PRO A 89 25.12 0.56 -23.08
C PRO A 89 26.52 1.09 -23.44
N HIS A 90 26.64 1.98 -24.43
CA HIS A 90 27.88 2.61 -24.83
C HIS A 90 28.13 3.94 -24.11
N ALA A 91 27.18 4.40 -23.30
CA ALA A 91 27.35 5.61 -22.51
C ALA A 91 28.10 5.34 -21.21
N THR A 92 28.98 6.27 -20.87
CA THR A 92 29.67 6.29 -19.58
C THR A 92 28.90 7.18 -18.61
N LEU A 93 28.59 6.65 -17.43
CA LEU A 93 27.94 7.41 -16.36
C LEU A 93 28.97 8.19 -15.54
N SER A 94 28.75 9.50 -15.40
CA SER A 94 29.51 10.39 -14.52
C SER A 94 28.54 11.18 -13.65
N GLY A 95 28.43 10.79 -12.38
CA GLY A 95 27.42 11.32 -11.45
C GLY A 95 26.00 11.01 -11.92
N THR A 96 25.30 12.03 -12.42
CA THR A 96 23.94 11.96 -12.97
C THR A 96 23.89 12.25 -14.47
N THR A 97 25.04 12.30 -15.14
CA THR A 97 25.14 12.58 -16.57
C THR A 97 25.72 11.38 -17.30
N CYS A 98 25.06 10.96 -18.36
CA CYS A 98 25.51 9.95 -19.29
C CYS A 98 26.21 10.62 -20.47
N THR A 99 27.38 10.09 -20.85
CA THR A 99 28.21 10.66 -21.91
C THR A 99 28.52 9.59 -22.95
N THR A 100 28.32 9.90 -24.24
CA THR A 100 28.83 9.10 -25.36
C THR A 100 29.79 9.90 -26.21
N GLU A 101 30.68 9.16 -26.87
CA GLU A 101 31.63 9.71 -27.83
C GLU A 101 31.37 9.09 -29.21
N GLU A 102 31.31 9.95 -30.21
CA GLU A 102 31.24 9.57 -31.61
C GLU A 102 32.48 10.11 -32.32
N THR A 103 33.12 9.30 -33.17
CA THR A 103 34.30 9.73 -33.93
C THR A 103 33.99 9.87 -35.41
N CYS A 104 34.44 10.96 -36.03
CA CYS A 104 34.36 11.14 -37.47
C CYS A 104 35.70 11.66 -38.05
N PRO A 105 35.95 11.50 -39.37
CA PRO A 105 37.11 12.11 -40.01
C PRO A 105 37.11 13.64 -39.88
N PRO A 106 38.28 14.30 -39.83
CA PRO A 106 38.36 15.75 -39.81
C PRO A 106 38.10 16.37 -41.18
N ASP A 107 37.56 17.58 -41.17
CA ASP A 107 37.56 18.45 -42.33
C ASP A 107 38.91 19.17 -42.44
N TYR A 108 39.18 19.74 -43.61
CA TYR A 108 40.48 20.35 -43.88
C TYR A 108 40.29 21.74 -44.49
N ARG A 109 41.02 22.72 -43.97
CA ARG A 109 40.96 24.11 -44.42
C ARG A 109 42.34 24.71 -44.62
N CYS A 110 42.42 25.77 -45.40
CA CYS A 110 43.64 26.56 -45.50
C CYS A 110 43.79 27.47 -44.29
N ARG A 111 45.04 27.67 -43.87
CA ARG A 111 45.40 28.67 -42.87
C ARG A 111 45.01 30.06 -43.37
N PHE A 112 44.75 30.98 -42.44
CA PHE A 112 44.42 32.36 -42.77
C PHE A 112 45.48 32.98 -43.71
N GLY A 113 45.04 33.60 -44.81
CA GLY A 113 45.91 34.20 -45.83
C GLY A 113 46.40 33.24 -46.93
N TYR A 114 46.00 31.96 -46.88
CA TYR A 114 46.23 30.99 -47.96
C TYR A 114 44.92 30.65 -48.69
N HIS A 115 45.03 30.38 -49.99
CA HIS A 115 43.93 29.98 -50.86
C HIS A 115 44.07 28.52 -51.29
N LEU A 116 42.95 27.85 -51.56
CA LEU A 116 42.96 26.46 -52.02
C LEU A 116 43.43 26.39 -53.48
N THR A 117 44.29 25.43 -53.80
CA THR A 117 44.69 25.14 -55.18
C THR A 117 43.52 24.60 -56.00
N ALA A 118 43.59 24.70 -57.34
CA ALA A 118 42.49 24.31 -58.22
C ALA A 118 42.14 22.81 -58.15
N ASP A 119 43.11 21.97 -57.79
CA ASP A 119 42.95 20.53 -57.56
C ASP A 119 42.44 20.19 -56.14
N GLY A 120 42.29 21.19 -55.26
CA GLY A 120 41.80 21.02 -53.89
C GLY A 120 42.77 20.35 -52.92
N THR A 121 44.01 20.06 -53.34
CA THR A 121 44.94 19.24 -52.55
C THR A 121 45.79 20.05 -51.58
N LYS A 122 46.13 21.30 -51.93
CA LYS A 122 47.09 22.14 -51.20
C LYS A 122 46.56 23.55 -51.01
N CYS A 123 47.21 24.28 -50.11
CA CYS A 123 46.98 25.69 -49.89
C CYS A 123 48.15 26.47 -50.47
N TYR A 124 47.92 27.65 -51.03
CA TYR A 124 48.97 28.51 -51.55
C TYR A 124 48.75 29.98 -51.18
N THR A 125 49.83 30.74 -51.12
CA THR A 125 49.78 32.20 -51.00
C THR A 125 50.85 32.84 -51.88
N LYS A 126 50.64 34.08 -52.30
CA LYS A 126 51.59 34.84 -53.12
C LYS A 126 52.29 35.87 -52.24
N CYS A 127 53.61 35.77 -52.11
CA CYS A 127 54.39 36.73 -51.35
C CYS A 127 54.25 38.13 -51.97
N PRO A 128 53.78 39.15 -51.23
CA PRO A 128 53.50 40.46 -51.81
C PRO A 128 54.77 41.19 -52.28
N TYR A 129 55.92 40.91 -51.67
CA TYR A 129 57.19 41.56 -52.00
C TYR A 129 57.94 40.91 -53.17
N THR A 130 57.91 39.57 -53.26
CA THR A 130 58.71 38.82 -54.24
C THR A 130 57.88 38.24 -55.38
N GLY A 131 56.55 38.25 -55.26
CA GLY A 131 55.63 37.62 -56.20
C GLY A 131 55.68 36.09 -56.23
N ARG A 132 56.54 35.45 -55.42
CA ARG A 132 56.70 33.99 -55.38
C ARG A 132 55.49 33.31 -54.72
N ILE A 133 55.10 32.16 -55.27
CA ILE A 133 54.05 31.31 -54.70
C ILE A 133 54.68 30.39 -53.66
N GLN A 134 54.06 30.32 -52.48
CA GLN A 134 54.41 29.36 -51.43
C GLN A 134 53.26 28.38 -51.24
N TYR A 135 53.57 27.10 -51.09
CA TYR A 135 52.59 26.04 -50.85
C TYR A 135 52.64 25.56 -49.39
N ALA A 136 51.48 25.18 -48.86
CA ALA A 136 51.32 24.60 -47.54
C ALA A 136 50.30 23.45 -47.58
N PRO A 137 50.40 22.45 -46.69
CA PRO A 137 49.35 21.46 -46.49
C PRO A 137 48.08 22.12 -45.93
N ARG A 138 46.95 21.42 -46.04
CA ARG A 138 45.70 21.82 -45.40
C ARG A 138 45.74 21.47 -43.91
N ASP A 139 45.24 22.36 -43.06
CA ASP A 139 45.16 22.14 -41.62
C ASP A 139 43.85 21.37 -41.30
N PRO A 140 43.90 20.24 -40.58
CA PRO A 140 42.71 19.52 -40.15
C PRO A 140 41.95 20.33 -39.09
N TYR A 141 40.62 20.25 -39.11
CA TYR A 141 39.75 20.87 -38.13
C TYR A 141 38.45 20.09 -37.98
N CYS A 142 37.79 20.28 -36.84
CA CYS A 142 36.51 19.65 -36.55
C CYS A 142 35.42 20.72 -36.57
N PRO A 143 34.44 20.66 -37.49
CA PRO A 143 33.31 21.59 -37.50
C PRO A 143 32.43 21.39 -36.26
N ARG A 144 32.41 20.17 -35.72
CA ARG A 144 31.78 19.80 -34.45
C ARG A 144 32.74 18.93 -33.67
N GLY A 145 32.78 19.12 -32.35
CA GLY A 145 33.65 18.37 -31.46
C GLY A 145 35.09 18.89 -31.42
N VAL A 146 36.00 18.02 -30.99
CA VAL A 146 37.41 18.35 -30.73
C VAL A 146 38.31 17.46 -31.59
N LEU A 147 39.38 18.04 -32.14
CA LEU A 147 40.37 17.28 -32.90
C LEU A 147 41.28 16.52 -31.94
N ASP A 148 41.24 15.19 -32.02
CA ASP A 148 42.24 14.32 -31.42
C ASP A 148 43.48 14.29 -32.32
N ALA A 149 44.52 15.02 -31.90
CA ALA A 149 45.76 15.14 -32.66
C ALA A 149 46.51 13.81 -32.77
N HIS A 150 46.33 12.86 -31.85
CA HIS A 150 47.01 11.56 -31.89
C HIS A 150 46.34 10.62 -32.90
N ARG A 151 45.01 10.58 -32.90
CA ARG A 151 44.23 9.68 -33.76
C ARG A 151 43.86 10.30 -35.12
N HIS A 152 44.07 11.61 -35.29
CA HIS A 152 43.65 12.38 -36.46
C HIS A 152 42.14 12.22 -36.74
N LEU A 153 41.34 12.27 -35.69
CA LEU A 153 39.89 12.13 -35.73
C LEU A 153 39.22 13.27 -34.96
N CYS A 154 38.01 13.60 -35.35
CA CYS A 154 37.14 14.47 -34.56
C CYS A 154 36.35 13.63 -33.57
N VAL A 155 36.39 14.02 -32.29
CA VAL A 155 35.61 13.41 -31.21
C VAL A 155 34.46 14.34 -30.86
N ILE A 156 33.24 13.84 -31.02
CA ILE A 156 32.01 14.54 -30.69
C ILE A 156 31.43 13.91 -29.42
N THR A 157 31.47 14.66 -28.34
CA THR A 157 30.91 14.25 -27.05
C THR A 157 29.44 14.67 -26.96
N LYS A 158 28.56 13.72 -26.65
CA LYS A 158 27.14 13.98 -26.38
C LYS A 158 26.83 13.64 -24.93
N THR A 159 26.08 14.52 -24.27
CA THR A 159 25.69 14.35 -22.86
C THR A 159 24.19 14.35 -22.71
N TYR A 160 23.66 13.49 -21.85
CA TYR A 160 22.24 13.36 -21.54
C TYR A 160 22.05 13.01 -20.06
N PRO A 161 20.90 13.36 -19.46
CA PRO A 161 20.62 13.01 -18.07
C PRO A 161 20.56 11.49 -17.90
N ALA A 162 21.04 11.01 -16.75
CA ALA A 162 20.90 9.61 -16.36
C ALA A 162 19.45 9.29 -15.98
N ASP A 163 19.05 8.05 -16.23
CA ASP A 163 17.83 7.48 -15.68
C ASP A 163 18.08 6.92 -14.28
N PHE A 164 17.01 6.62 -13.57
CA PHE A 164 17.06 6.17 -12.19
C PHE A 164 16.26 4.89 -11.99
N ARG A 165 16.79 4.02 -11.15
CA ARG A 165 16.08 2.83 -10.67
C ARG A 165 16.24 2.69 -9.16
N CYS A 166 15.26 2.05 -8.54
CA CYS A 166 15.37 1.69 -7.13
C CYS A 166 16.17 0.40 -6.95
N PRO A 167 16.88 0.25 -5.81
CA PRO A 167 17.46 -1.03 -5.42
C PRO A 167 16.41 -2.13 -5.35
N PHE A 168 16.85 -3.38 -5.42
CA PHE A 168 15.94 -4.52 -5.29
C PHE A 168 15.19 -4.47 -3.96
N GLY A 169 13.87 -4.68 -4.00
CA GLY A 169 12.99 -4.65 -2.83
C GLY A 169 12.53 -3.25 -2.39
N TYR A 170 12.87 -2.20 -3.15
CA TYR A 170 12.39 -0.84 -2.91
C TYR A 170 11.53 -0.34 -4.07
N ASP A 171 10.48 0.40 -3.73
CA ASP A 171 9.57 1.05 -4.66
C ASP A 171 9.85 2.56 -4.78
N PRO A 172 9.61 3.16 -5.95
CA PRO A 172 9.80 4.60 -6.13
C PRO A 172 8.79 5.41 -5.31
N SER A 173 9.28 6.36 -4.52
CA SER A 173 8.47 7.31 -3.74
C SER A 173 9.07 8.71 -3.83
N GLY A 174 8.57 9.49 -4.79
CA GLY A 174 9.11 10.83 -5.08
C GLY A 174 10.58 10.77 -5.48
N ASP A 175 11.44 11.45 -4.72
CA ASP A 175 12.88 11.52 -4.97
C ASP A 175 13.72 10.41 -4.32
N LYS A 176 13.07 9.50 -3.61
CA LYS A 176 13.71 8.38 -2.93
C LYS A 176 13.05 7.06 -3.28
N CYS A 177 13.69 5.99 -2.86
CA CYS A 177 13.16 4.64 -2.92
C CYS A 177 12.73 4.24 -1.50
N VAL A 178 11.57 3.60 -1.37
CA VAL A 178 10.99 3.18 -0.09
C VAL A 178 10.72 1.69 -0.10
N ALA A 179 11.09 1.02 0.98
CA ALA A 179 10.62 -0.32 1.30
C ALA A 179 9.80 -0.25 2.60
N LYS A 180 8.66 -0.93 2.61
CA LYS A 180 7.80 -1.04 3.79
C LYS A 180 7.95 -2.42 4.42
N HIS A 181 8.20 -2.45 5.72
CA HIS A 181 8.15 -3.67 6.51
C HIS A 181 6.94 -3.60 7.43
N PHE A 182 6.21 -4.72 7.51
CA PHE A 182 4.97 -4.81 8.27
C PHE A 182 5.18 -5.69 9.49
N ALA A 183 4.61 -5.26 10.61
CA ALA A 183 4.55 -6.01 11.85
C ALA A 183 3.13 -5.96 12.42
N GLU A 184 2.84 -6.89 13.32
CA GLU A 184 1.55 -6.91 14.01
C GLU A 184 1.40 -5.68 14.91
N ARG A 185 0.21 -5.07 14.86
CA ARG A 185 -0.19 -4.00 15.77
C ARG A 185 -0.65 -4.61 17.08
N LEU A 186 -0.02 -4.20 18.18
CA LEU A 186 -0.42 -4.60 19.52
C LEU A 186 -1.38 -3.57 20.14
N HIS A 187 -2.09 -3.99 21.19
CA HIS A 187 -3.04 -3.17 21.92
C HIS A 187 -2.83 -3.33 23.43
N SER A 188 -3.08 -2.26 24.17
CA SER A 188 -3.21 -2.29 25.62
C SER A 188 -4.47 -1.54 26.05
N CYS A 189 -5.08 -2.03 27.13
CA CYS A 189 -6.22 -1.38 27.76
C CYS A 189 -5.80 -0.77 29.10
N PRO A 190 -6.46 0.30 29.55
CA PRO A 190 -6.33 0.79 30.92
C PRO A 190 -6.60 -0.32 31.94
N ASP A 191 -6.00 -0.19 33.13
CA ASP A 191 -6.14 -1.18 34.20
C ASP A 191 -7.61 -1.51 34.49
N GLY A 192 -7.93 -2.81 34.56
CA GLY A 192 -9.28 -3.30 34.83
C GLY A 192 -10.22 -3.38 33.61
N LEU A 193 -9.73 -3.09 32.41
CA LEU A 193 -10.46 -3.26 31.15
C LEU A 193 -9.84 -4.35 30.28
N GLU A 194 -10.68 -5.11 29.59
CA GLU A 194 -10.31 -6.11 28.60
C GLU A 194 -10.57 -5.63 27.18
N PHE A 195 -9.68 -5.98 26.26
CA PHE A 195 -9.88 -5.77 24.84
C PHE A 195 -10.97 -6.71 24.30
N LYS A 196 -11.93 -6.16 23.56
CA LYS A 196 -12.97 -6.91 22.85
C LYS A 196 -13.17 -6.32 21.47
N ARG A 197 -13.49 -7.18 20.50
CA ARG A 197 -13.99 -6.74 19.19
C ARG A 197 -15.50 -6.60 19.25
N GLY A 198 -16.06 -5.63 18.53
CA GLY A 198 -17.49 -5.37 18.55
C GLY A 198 -18.34 -6.54 18.09
N GLY A 199 -17.85 -7.36 17.17
CA GLY A 199 -18.50 -8.62 16.78
C GLY A 199 -18.64 -9.65 17.91
N GLU A 200 -17.85 -9.54 18.99
CA GLU A 200 -17.94 -10.40 20.18
C GLU A 200 -18.88 -9.82 21.25
N LEU A 201 -19.36 -8.58 21.04
CA LEU A 201 -20.13 -7.84 22.03
C LEU A 201 -21.64 -7.86 21.72
N PRO A 202 -22.50 -7.84 22.75
CA PRO A 202 -23.93 -7.72 22.55
C PRO A 202 -24.30 -6.44 21.77
N PRO A 203 -25.21 -6.50 20.77
CA PRO A 203 -25.62 -5.33 19.99
C PRO A 203 -26.17 -4.15 20.82
N VAL A 204 -26.72 -4.43 22.01
CA VAL A 204 -27.20 -3.41 22.96
C VAL A 204 -26.10 -2.44 23.41
N LEU A 205 -24.83 -2.81 23.22
CA LEU A 205 -23.70 -1.92 23.47
C LEU A 205 -23.53 -0.88 22.37
N GLY A 206 -24.08 -1.07 21.16
CA GLY A 206 -23.87 -0.11 20.09
C GLY A 206 -22.38 0.09 19.76
N VAL A 207 -21.59 -0.99 19.88
CA VAL A 207 -20.23 -1.08 19.35
C VAL A 207 -20.37 -1.70 17.96
N GLY A 208 -19.80 -1.06 16.93
CA GLY A 208 -19.86 -1.57 15.57
C GLY A 208 -19.16 -2.92 15.44
N ALA A 209 -19.59 -3.79 14.52
CA ALA A 209 -19.01 -5.14 14.39
C ALA A 209 -17.48 -5.13 14.16
N ASP A 210 -16.99 -4.12 13.43
CA ASP A 210 -15.57 -3.92 13.11
C ASP A 210 -14.83 -3.01 14.10
N GLU A 211 -15.53 -2.51 15.13
CA GLU A 211 -14.96 -1.63 16.14
C GLU A 211 -14.20 -2.42 17.20
N GLU A 212 -13.11 -1.86 17.71
CA GLU A 212 -12.28 -2.47 18.76
C GLU A 212 -12.34 -1.59 20.01
N THR A 213 -12.60 -2.18 21.17
CA THR A 213 -12.82 -1.41 22.41
C THR A 213 -12.30 -2.11 23.65
N CYS A 214 -11.96 -1.33 24.67
CA CYS A 214 -11.64 -1.81 26.00
C CYS A 214 -12.86 -1.69 26.91
N ILE A 215 -13.29 -2.79 27.52
CA ILE A 215 -14.49 -2.87 28.37
C ILE A 215 -14.20 -3.66 29.65
N SER A 216 -14.84 -3.29 30.76
CA SER A 216 -14.64 -3.98 32.03
C SER A 216 -15.25 -5.38 32.03
N SER A 217 -14.46 -6.40 32.39
CA SER A 217 -14.88 -7.82 32.45
C SER A 217 -16.02 -8.08 33.43
N GLY A 218 -16.24 -7.19 34.41
CA GLY A 218 -17.36 -7.27 35.35
C GLY A 218 -18.76 -7.13 34.72
N HIS A 219 -18.86 -6.92 33.41
CA HIS A 219 -20.13 -6.79 32.68
C HIS A 219 -20.28 -7.81 31.54
N CYS A 220 -19.29 -8.68 31.31
CA CYS A 220 -19.32 -9.67 30.25
C CYS A 220 -19.14 -11.08 30.82
N GLY A 221 -20.20 -11.64 31.38
CA GLY A 221 -20.29 -13.08 31.66
C GLY A 221 -20.95 -13.42 32.99
N GLY A 222 -22.17 -13.93 32.93
CA GLY A 222 -22.63 -14.84 33.96
C GLY A 222 -21.74 -16.08 33.90
N HIS A 223 -20.85 -16.25 34.85
CA HIS A 223 -20.47 -17.51 35.49
C HIS A 223 -19.50 -17.18 36.63
N GLY A 224 -19.78 -17.73 37.81
CA GLY A 224 -19.28 -17.27 39.09
C GLY A 224 -17.77 -17.24 39.24
N HIS A 225 -17.28 -16.18 39.88
CA HIS A 225 -16.03 -16.21 40.60
C HIS A 225 -16.29 -16.60 42.06
N PRO A 226 -15.58 -17.60 42.62
CA PRO A 226 -15.65 -17.90 44.03
C PRO A 226 -14.99 -16.76 44.81
N TYR A 227 -15.71 -16.21 45.78
CA TYR A 227 -15.14 -15.35 46.80
C TYR A 227 -14.01 -16.10 47.52
N HIS A 228 -12.77 -15.64 47.36
CA HIS A 228 -11.70 -15.95 48.29
C HIS A 228 -12.05 -15.33 49.64
N LEU A 229 -12.66 -16.12 50.52
CA LEU A 229 -12.65 -15.88 51.95
C LEU A 229 -11.22 -16.03 52.47
N ARG A 230 -10.52 -14.91 52.69
CA ARG A 230 -9.44 -14.87 53.67
C ARG A 230 -10.08 -15.02 55.05
N ARG A 231 -9.81 -16.16 55.69
CA ARG A 231 -9.90 -16.28 57.15
C ARG A 231 -8.60 -15.71 57.72
N GLU A 232 -8.73 -14.66 58.51
CA GLU A 232 -7.89 -14.40 59.68
C GLU A 232 -8.82 -14.30 60.89
#